data_AF-A0A947E919-F1
#
_entry.id   AF-A0A947E919-F1
#
_cell.length_a   1.000
_cell.length_b   1.000
_cell.length_c   1.000
_cell.angle_alpha   90.00
_cell.angle_beta   90.00
_cell.angle_gamma   90.00
#
_symmetry.space_group_name_H-M   'P 1'
#
loop_
_entity.id
_entity.type
_entity.pdbx_description
1 polymer ?
#
loop_
_entity_poly.entity_id
_entity_poly.type
_entity_poly.pdbx_seq_one_letter_code
_entity_poly.pdbx_strand_id
1 'polypeptide(L)' 'MNWNSASEFFAMGGYGLYVWGSYAVTAAFMLVEPVMAAMRHRRARQSATEQR' A
#
# COMPACT_ATOMS: atom_id res chain seq x y z
N MET A 1 -20.20 16.86 -0.68
CA MET A 1 -20.07 15.42 -0.38
C MET A 1 -19.52 15.25 1.02
N ASN A 2 -20.39 15.05 2.01
CA ASN A 2 -20.00 14.76 3.39
C ASN A 2 -19.70 13.26 3.50
N TRP A 3 -18.42 12.89 3.65
CA TRP A 3 -18.05 11.55 4.11
C TRP A 3 -18.44 11.48 5.60
N ASN A 4 -19.60 10.91 5.91
CA ASN A 4 -20.20 11.02 7.23
C ASN A 4 -19.47 10.18 8.28
N SER A 5 -18.91 9.00 7.93
CA SER A 5 -17.90 8.30 8.73
C SER A 5 -17.51 6.94 8.11
N ALA A 6 -16.35 6.41 8.53
CA ALA A 6 -16.00 5.00 8.29
C ALA A 6 -17.01 4.00 8.90
N SER A 7 -17.86 4.44 9.84
CA SER A 7 -18.94 3.64 10.44
C SER A 7 -20.02 3.22 9.42
N GLU A 8 -20.33 4.04 8.41
CA GLU A 8 -21.26 3.68 7.34
C GLU A 8 -20.71 2.56 6.44
N PHE A 9 -19.38 2.47 6.31
CA PHE A 9 -18.71 1.39 5.58
C PHE A 9 -18.81 0.05 6.28
N PHE A 10 -18.73 0.03 7.62
CA PHE A 10 -18.99 -1.18 8.41
C PHE A 10 -20.49 -1.51 8.47
N ALA A 11 -21.36 -0.50 8.40
CA ALA A 11 -22.82 -0.68 8.36
C ALA A 11 -23.36 -1.22 7.02
N MET A 12 -22.57 -1.22 5.93
CA MET A 12 -22.95 -1.78 4.62
C MET A 12 -23.09 -3.33 4.59
N GLY A 13 -23.03 -4.01 5.74
CA GLY A 13 -23.37 -5.44 5.83
C GLY A 13 -22.41 -6.37 5.08
N GLY A 14 -21.13 -6.01 4.98
CA GLY A 14 -20.09 -6.85 4.35
C GLY A 14 -19.66 -6.43 2.94
N TYR A 15 -20.43 -5.58 2.25
CA TYR A 15 -20.04 -5.05 0.92
C TYR A 15 -18.79 -4.16 0.96
N GLY A 16 -18.58 -3.45 2.07
CA GLY A 16 -17.40 -2.62 2.27
C GLY A 16 -16.09 -3.41 2.16
N LEU A 17 -16.07 -4.68 2.61
CA LEU A 17 -14.88 -5.54 2.54
C LEU A 17 -14.52 -5.90 1.10
N TYR A 18 -15.50 -6.10 0.21
CA TYR A 18 -15.24 -6.36 -1.21
C TYR A 18 -14.63 -5.16 -1.93
N VAL A 19 -15.20 -3.97 -1.69
CA VAL A 19 -14.72 -2.73 -2.30
C VAL A 19 -13.31 -2.43 -1.80
N TRP A 20 -13.12 -2.33 -0.49
CA TRP A 20 -11.81 -2.04 0.09
C TRP A 20 -10.78 -3.15 -0.15
N GLY A 21 -11.19 -4.41 -0.19
CA GLY A 21 -10.33 -5.52 -0.55
C GLY A 21 -9.76 -5.38 -1.97
N SER A 22 -10.60 -5.02 -2.94
CA SER A 22 -10.16 -4.80 -4.33
C SER A 22 -9.20 -3.61 -4.45
N TYR A 23 -9.47 -2.52 -3.72
CA TYR A 23 -8.56 -1.38 -3.63
C TYR A 23 -7.23 -1.74 -2.96
N ALA A 24 -7.27 -2.53 -1.87
CA ALA A 24 -6.07 -2.99 -1.17
C ALA A 24 -5.21 -3.90 -2.05
N VAL A 25 -5.82 -4.82 -2.80
CA VAL A 25 -5.13 -5.68 -3.77
C VAL A 25 -4.49 -4.83 -4.87
N THR A 26 -5.23 -3.86 -5.42
CA THR A 26 -4.71 -2.95 -6.46
C THR A 26 -3.54 -2.13 -5.94
N ALA A 27 -3.66 -1.55 -4.73
CA ALA A 27 -2.59 -0.81 -4.08
C ALA A 27 -1.37 -1.70 -3.82
N ALA A 28 -1.57 -2.96 -3.40
CA ALA A 28 -0.50 -3.91 -3.22
C ALA A 28 0.27 -4.15 -4.53
N PHE A 29 -0.43 -4.35 -5.65
CA PHE A 29 0.21 -4.49 -6.97
C PHE A 29 0.96 -3.24 -7.40
N MET A 30 0.39 -2.04 -7.19
CA MET A 30 1.08 -0.78 -7.48
C MET A 30 2.35 -0.59 -6.63
N LEU A 31 2.38 -1.17 -5.42
CA LEU A 31 3.51 -1.05 -4.51
C LEU A 31 4.64 -2.06 -4.79
N VAL A 32 4.40 -3.11 -5.58
CA VAL A 32 5.42 -4.15 -5.86
C VAL A 32 6.68 -3.54 -6.47
N GLU A 33 6.55 -2.79 -7.56
CA GLU A 33 7.68 -2.16 -8.26
C GLU A 33 8.46 -1.15 -7.39
N PRO A 34 7.82 -0.16 -6.73
CA PRO A 34 8.55 0.79 -5.90
C PRO A 34 9.17 0.14 -4.67
N VAL A 35 8.57 -0.89 -4.08
CA VAL A 35 9.18 -1.65 -2.98
C VAL A 35 10.44 -2.37 -3.44
N MET A 36 10.39 -3.06 -4.59
CA MET A 36 11.57 -3.71 -5.16
C MET A 36 12.67 -2.71 -5.51
N ALA A 37 12.31 -1.57 -6.11
CA ALA A 37 13.24 -0.49 -6.41
C ALA A 37 13.87 0.08 -5.13
N ALA A 38 13.06 0.35 -4.10
CA ALA A 38 13.54 0.84 -2.81
C ALA A 38 14.49 -0.15 -2.14
N MET A 39 14.20 -1.45 -2.18
CA MET A 39 15.11 -2.49 -1.65
C MET A 39 16.47 -2.48 -2.38
N ARG A 40 16.47 -2.36 -3.71
CA ARG A 40 17.71 -2.27 -4.51
C ARG A 40 18.49 -1.00 -4.19
N HIS A 41 17.81 0.14 -4.10
CA HIS A 41 18.42 1.41 -3.71
C HIS A 41 19.05 1.34 -2.32
N ARG A 42 18.39 0.71 -1.35
CA ARG A 42 18.94 0.53 0.00
C ARG A 42 20.22 -0.29 -0.02
N ARG A 43 20.26 -1.39 -0.78
CA ARG A 43 21.47 -2.22 -0.94
C ARG A 43 22.62 -1.45 -1.59
N ALA A 44 22.35 -0.70 -2.65
CA ALA A 44 23.36 0.12 -3.32
C ALA A 44 23.93 1.23 -2.43
N ARG A 45 23.11 1.82 -1.55
CA ARG A 45 23.56 2.82 -0.56
C ARG A 45 24.41 2.20 0.54
N GLN A 46 24.09 0.99 0.98
CA GLN A 46 24.88 0.25 1.97
C GLN A 46 26.27 -0.05 1.43
N SER A 47 26.38 -0.58 0.21
CA SER A 47 27.70 -0.84 -0.42
C SER A 47 28.53 0.42 -0.64
N ALA A 48 27.89 1.56 -0.96
CA ALA A 48 28.60 2.83 -1.12
C ALA A 48 29.09 3.42 0.21
N THR A 49 28.44 3.07 1.33
CA THR A 49 28.85 3.52 2.67
C THR A 49 29.97 2.65 3.23
N GLU A 50 30.01 1.36 2.87
CA GLU A 50 31.02 0.39 3.30
C GLU A 50 32.36 0.55 2.56
N GLN A 51 32.37 1.22 1.40
CA GLN A 51 33.58 1.55 0.64
C GLN A 51 34.30 2.84 1.09
N ARG A 52 33.78 3.52 2.12
CA ARG A 52 34.29 4.82 2.58
C ARG A 52 34.98 4.72 3.92
#